data_AF-D5E3Z6-F1
#
_entry.id   AF-D5E3Z6-F1
#
_cell.length_a   1.000
_cell.length_b   1.000
_cell.length_c   1.000
_cell.angle_alpha   90.00
_cell.angle_beta   90.00
_cell.angle_gamma   90.00
#
_symmetry.space_group_name_H-M   'P 1'
#
loop_
_entity.id
_entity.type
_entity.pdbx_description
1 polymer ?
#
loop_
_entity_poly.entity_id
_entity_poly.type
_entity_poly.pdbx_seq_one_letter_code
_entity_poly.pdbx_strand_id
1 'polypeptide(L)'
;MPKIEENQLFTVIIEWEVNPKYQQELINGLSNQIETYFKGYDGFISSSFHASEDGKRVINYAQWISREAWSNSFQALGRDEVQTTNDEIISSCEAETLKLNCYRVARVIENI
;
A
#
# COMPACT_ATOMS: atom_id res chain seq x y z
N MET A 1 8.70 -9.64 10.44
CA MET A 1 9.03 -8.73 9.31
C MET A 1 8.54 -9.38 8.03
N PRO A 2 7.96 -8.63 7.08
CA PRO A 2 7.56 -9.17 5.79
C PRO A 2 8.78 -9.71 5.04
N LYS A 3 8.62 -10.80 4.31
CA LYS A 3 9.69 -11.41 3.50
C LYS A 3 9.41 -11.17 2.01
N ILE A 4 10.44 -10.77 1.28
CA ILE A 4 10.39 -10.57 -0.16
C ILE A 4 10.99 -11.83 -0.80
N GLU A 5 10.16 -12.62 -1.49
CA GLU A 5 10.58 -13.87 -2.13
C GLU A 5 10.18 -13.89 -3.61
N GLU A 6 11.00 -14.52 -4.45
CA GLU A 6 10.76 -14.63 -5.89
C GLU A 6 9.50 -15.43 -6.23
N ASN A 7 8.71 -14.93 -7.19
CA ASN A 7 7.57 -15.61 -7.82
C ASN A 7 6.49 -16.19 -6.90
N GLN A 8 6.43 -15.80 -5.62
CA GLN A 8 5.42 -16.35 -4.69
C GLN A 8 4.16 -15.49 -4.55
N LEU A 9 4.30 -14.17 -4.58
CA LEU A 9 3.24 -13.26 -4.18
C LEU A 9 2.92 -12.21 -5.26
N PHE A 10 1.66 -11.80 -5.26
CA PHE A 10 1.20 -10.65 -6.02
C PHE A 10 1.54 -9.37 -5.26
N THR A 11 2.22 -8.44 -5.92
CA THR A 11 2.69 -7.20 -5.27
C THR A 11 1.99 -6.00 -5.88
N VAL A 12 1.51 -5.10 -5.03
CA VAL A 12 0.98 -3.79 -5.42
C VAL A 12 1.89 -2.73 -4.84
N ILE A 13 2.40 -1.85 -5.69
CA ILE A 13 3.19 -0.70 -5.26
C ILE A 13 2.42 0.55 -5.63
N ILE A 14 2.16 1.37 -4.60
CA ILE A 14 1.51 2.67 -4.74
C ILE A 14 2.50 3.73 -4.30
N GLU A 15 2.64 4.78 -5.11
CA GLU A 15 3.50 5.93 -4.85
C GLU A 15 2.66 7.19 -4.78
N TRP A 16 2.83 7.96 -3.71
CA TRP A 16 2.25 9.28 -3.52
C TRP A 16 3.33 10.34 -3.47
N GLU A 17 3.07 11.47 -4.11
CA GLU A 17 3.72 12.75 -3.82
C GLU A 17 3.00 13.41 -2.66
N VAL A 18 3.76 14.00 -1.73
CA VAL A 18 3.21 14.62 -0.54
C VAL A 18 4.06 15.83 -0.14
N ASN A 19 3.42 16.83 0.46
CA ASN A 19 4.13 17.90 1.13
C ASN A 19 4.89 17.33 2.35
N PRO A 20 6.19 17.61 2.55
CA PRO A 20 6.96 17.08 3.67
C PRO A 20 6.31 17.26 5.06
N LYS A 21 5.53 18.33 5.26
CA LYS A 21 4.81 18.56 6.52
C LYS A 21 3.78 17.47 6.86
N TYR A 22 3.27 16.74 5.87
CA TYR A 22 2.20 15.75 6.02
C TYR A 22 2.64 14.31 5.77
N GLN A 23 3.92 14.05 5.49
CA GLN A 23 4.40 12.71 5.14
C GLN A 23 4.01 11.65 6.19
N GLN A 24 4.23 11.95 7.48
CA GLN A 24 3.88 11.02 8.56
C GLN A 24 2.38 10.90 8.77
N GLU A 25 1.63 11.98 8.58
CA GLU A 25 0.17 11.98 8.71
C GLU A 25 -0.47 11.11 7.63
N LEU A 26 0.01 11.22 6.39
CA LEU A 26 -0.40 10.38 5.27
C LEU A 26 -0.12 8.90 5.55
N ILE A 27 1.08 8.57 6.04
CA ILE A 27 1.44 7.20 6.42
C ILE A 27 0.49 6.67 7.48
N ASN A 28 0.26 7.43 8.56
CA ASN A 28 -0.61 7.00 9.65
C ASN A 28 -2.05 6.78 9.18
N GLY A 29 -2.59 7.72 8.39
CA GLY A 29 -3.95 7.62 7.85
C GLY A 29 -4.12 6.37 7.00
N LEU A 30 -3.25 6.18 6.00
CA LEU A 30 -3.33 5.04 5.09
C LEU A 30 -3.02 3.71 5.79
N SER A 31 -2.07 3.67 6.74
CA SER A 31 -1.79 2.44 7.49
C SER A 31 -2.97 2.04 8.36
N ASN A 32 -3.65 3.00 8.99
CA ASN A 32 -4.86 2.72 9.76
C ASN A 32 -5.96 2.11 8.88
N GLN A 33 -6.13 2.60 7.65
CA GLN A 33 -7.07 1.99 6.69
C GLN A 33 -6.71 0.53 6.37
N ILE A 34 -5.42 0.24 6.17
CA ILE A 34 -4.94 -1.14 5.98
C ILE A 34 -5.27 -2.00 7.20
N GLU A 35 -5.02 -1.51 8.40
CA GLU A 35 -5.30 -2.25 9.63
C GLU A 35 -6.80 -2.51 9.84
N THR A 36 -7.64 -1.52 9.54
CA THR A 36 -9.10 -1.61 9.70
C THR A 36 -9.74 -2.56 8.70
N TYR A 37 -9.38 -2.44 7.42
CA TYR A 37 -10.13 -3.09 6.35
C TYR A 37 -9.43 -4.33 5.78
N PHE A 38 -8.10 -4.33 5.68
CA PHE A 38 -7.38 -5.32 4.88
C PHE A 38 -6.62 -6.36 5.71
N LYS A 39 -6.16 -6.01 6.92
CA LYS A 39 -5.33 -6.88 7.76
C LYS A 39 -5.95 -8.24 8.09
N GLY A 40 -7.29 -8.30 8.20
CA GLY A 40 -8.03 -9.53 8.45
C GLY A 40 -8.55 -10.24 7.18
N TYR A 41 -8.33 -9.69 6.00
CA TYR A 41 -8.86 -10.24 4.76
C TYR A 41 -8.04 -11.44 4.30
N ASP A 42 -8.74 -12.54 3.95
CA ASP A 42 -8.08 -13.76 3.49
C ASP A 42 -7.32 -13.51 2.19
N GLY A 43 -6.01 -13.74 2.21
CA GLY A 43 -5.10 -13.46 1.10
C GLY A 43 -4.35 -12.12 1.17
N PHE A 44 -4.62 -11.25 2.15
CA PHE A 44 -3.71 -10.15 2.48
C PHE A 44 -2.46 -10.72 3.19
N ILE A 45 -1.26 -10.34 2.74
CA ILE A 45 0.00 -10.84 3.32
C ILE A 45 0.70 -9.74 4.12
N SER A 46 0.91 -8.58 3.52
CA SER A 46 1.60 -7.47 4.18
C SER A 46 1.35 -6.14 3.50
N SER A 47 1.63 -5.07 4.21
CA SER A 47 1.73 -3.70 3.70
C SER A 47 2.91 -3.03 4.40
N SER A 48 3.82 -2.44 3.64
CA SER A 48 5.03 -1.80 4.15
C SER A 48 5.13 -0.38 3.59
N PHE A 49 4.99 0.61 4.46
CA PHE A 49 5.09 2.02 4.11
C PHE A 49 6.54 2.48 4.20
N HIS A 50 6.99 3.19 3.16
CA HIS A 50 8.33 3.76 3.06
C HIS A 50 8.18 5.27 2.91
N ALA A 51 8.86 6.01 3.78
CA ALA A 51 9.03 7.45 3.68
C ALA A 51 10.30 7.73 2.86
N SER A 52 10.24 8.63 1.88
CA SER A 52 11.48 9.14 1.29
C SER A 52 12.21 10.06 2.27
N GLU A 53 13.54 10.05 2.20
CA GLU A 53 14.42 10.86 3.05
C GLU A 53 14.21 12.38 2.88
N ASP A 54 13.76 12.83 1.71
CA ASP A 54 13.46 14.23 1.43
C ASP A 54 12.04 14.66 1.87
N GLY A 55 11.25 13.74 2.42
CA GLY A 55 9.91 13.99 2.90
C GLY A 55 8.82 14.02 1.83
N LYS A 56 9.18 13.97 0.54
CA LYS A 56 8.26 14.31 -0.57
C LYS A 56 7.53 13.13 -1.19
N ARG A 57 7.85 11.91 -0.77
CA ARG A 57 7.25 10.68 -1.30
C ARG A 57 6.88 9.73 -0.19
N VAL A 58 5.81 8.98 -0.42
CA VAL A 58 5.43 7.79 0.35
C VAL A 58 5.22 6.65 -0.63
N ILE A 59 5.77 5.48 -0.32
CA ILE A 59 5.54 4.25 -1.08
C ILE A 59 4.90 3.21 -0.17
N ASN A 60 3.78 2.63 -0.58
CA ASN A 60 3.28 1.40 0.02
C ASN A 60 3.65 0.20 -0.87
N TYR A 61 4.41 -0.73 -0.30
CA TYR A 61 4.67 -2.05 -0.86
C TYR A 61 3.72 -3.05 -0.19
N ALA A 62 2.68 -3.48 -0.91
CA ALA A 62 1.68 -4.41 -0.41
C ALA A 62 1.80 -5.77 -1.08
N GLN A 63 1.75 -6.84 -0.30
CA GLN A 63 1.81 -8.22 -0.78
C GLN A 63 0.47 -8.92 -0.55
N TRP A 64 0.10 -9.71 -1.54
CA TRP A 64 -1.14 -10.48 -1.59
C TRP A 64 -0.85 -11.88 -2.10
N ILE A 65 -1.66 -12.85 -1.70
CA ILE A 65 -1.50 -14.23 -2.16
C ILE A 65 -1.78 -14.36 -3.66
N SER A 66 -2.65 -13.51 -4.22
CA SER A 66 -2.91 -13.46 -5.66
C SER A 66 -3.51 -12.11 -6.10
N ARG A 67 -3.59 -11.90 -7.42
CA ARG A 67 -4.28 -10.74 -8.01
C ARG A 67 -5.77 -10.76 -7.69
N GLU A 68 -6.37 -11.94 -7.70
CA GLU A 68 -7.79 -12.15 -7.43
C GLU A 68 -8.11 -11.79 -5.99
N ALA A 69 -7.29 -12.20 -5.02
CA ALA A 69 -7.47 -11.81 -3.62
C ALA A 69 -7.46 -10.29 -3.44
N TRP A 70 -6.49 -9.60 -4.06
CA TRP A 70 -6.42 -8.13 -4.06
C TRP A 70 -7.63 -7.48 -4.76
N SER A 71 -8.06 -8.00 -5.92
CA SER A 71 -9.20 -7.43 -6.63
C SER A 71 -10.52 -7.63 -5.86
N ASN A 72 -10.69 -8.80 -5.24
CA ASN A 72 -11.90 -9.16 -4.52
C ASN A 72 -12.00 -8.47 -3.15
N SER A 73 -10.87 -8.09 -2.55
CA SER A 73 -10.89 -7.38 -1.26
C SER A 73 -11.69 -6.08 -1.34
N PHE A 74 -11.59 -5.32 -2.43
CA PHE A 74 -12.37 -4.09 -2.58
C PHE A 74 -13.88 -4.35 -2.69
N GLN A 75 -14.29 -5.45 -3.33
CA GLN A 75 -15.71 -5.79 -3.45
C GLN A 75 -16.28 -6.22 -2.10
N ALA A 76 -15.54 -7.04 -1.36
CA ALA A 76 -15.96 -7.59 -0.07
C ALA A 76 -16.03 -6.52 1.04
N LEU A 77 -15.18 -5.49 0.95
CA LEU A 77 -15.02 -4.47 2.00
C LEU A 77 -15.84 -3.19 1.76
N GLY A 78 -16.65 -3.12 0.69
CA GLY A 78 -17.37 -1.91 0.32
C GLY A 78 -16.48 -0.90 -0.39
N ARG A 79 -16.15 -1.19 -1.65
CA ARG A 79 -15.21 -0.44 -2.52
C ARG A 79 -15.33 1.08 -2.40
N ASP A 80 -16.56 1.58 -2.38
CA ASP A 80 -16.83 3.02 -2.39
C ASP A 80 -16.47 3.69 -1.06
N GLU A 81 -16.66 3.02 0.08
CA GLU A 81 -16.32 3.55 1.40
C GLU A 81 -14.79 3.61 1.60
N VAL A 82 -14.10 2.52 1.24
CA VAL A 82 -12.63 2.44 1.30
C VAL A 82 -12.00 3.45 0.35
N GLN A 83 -12.54 3.60 -0.86
CA GLN A 83 -12.04 4.56 -1.83
C GLN A 83 -12.26 6.00 -1.36
N THR A 84 -13.45 6.34 -0.90
CA THR A 84 -13.78 7.68 -0.38
C THR A 84 -12.87 8.05 0.79
N THR A 85 -12.69 7.15 1.75
CA THR A 85 -11.86 7.44 2.93
C THR A 85 -10.38 7.65 2.57
N ASN A 86 -9.84 6.85 1.65
CA ASN A 86 -8.48 7.05 1.15
C ASN A 86 -8.34 8.38 0.41
N ASP A 87 -9.29 8.73 -0.45
CA ASP A 87 -9.29 9.98 -1.20
C ASP A 87 -9.34 11.21 -0.26
N GLU A 88 -10.12 11.12 0.82
CA GLU A 88 -10.18 12.15 1.87
C GLU A 88 -8.85 12.31 2.60
N ILE A 89 -8.20 11.19 3.00
CA ILE A 89 -6.88 11.21 3.65
C ILE A 89 -5.82 11.81 2.72
N ILE A 90 -5.80 11.38 1.46
CA ILE A 90 -4.84 11.88 0.46
C ILE A 90 -5.05 13.39 0.27
N SER A 91 -6.30 13.84 0.13
CA SER A 91 -6.63 15.25 -0.03
C SER A 91 -6.27 16.09 1.19
N SER A 92 -6.51 15.60 2.42
CA SER A 92 -6.20 16.35 3.65
C SER A 92 -4.70 16.54 3.85
N CYS A 93 -3.90 15.59 3.36
CA CYS A 93 -2.45 15.61 3.43
C CYS A 93 -1.77 16.37 2.30
N GLU A 94 -2.50 17.10 1.45
CA GLU A 94 -1.96 17.72 0.22
C GLU A 94 -1.14 16.73 -0.61
N ALA A 95 -1.62 15.48 -0.70
CA ALA A 95 -0.94 14.40 -1.39
C ALA A 95 -1.62 14.09 -2.73
N GLU A 96 -0.85 13.54 -3.66
CA GLU A 96 -1.33 13.10 -4.97
C GLU A 96 -0.85 11.69 -5.26
N THR A 97 -1.73 10.84 -5.78
CA THR A 97 -1.33 9.50 -6.22
C THR A 97 -0.60 9.61 -7.55
N LEU A 98 0.69 9.30 -7.56
CA LEU A 98 1.49 9.31 -8.78
C LEU A 98 1.30 8.03 -9.58
N LYS A 99 1.36 6.88 -8.90
CA LYS A 99 1.36 5.57 -9.55
C LYS A 99 0.70 4.52 -8.67
N LEU A 100 -0.04 3.63 -9.31
CA LEU A 100 -0.47 2.33 -8.77
C LEU A 100 -0.11 1.29 -9.81
N ASN A 101 0.74 0.34 -9.44
CA ASN A 101 1.20 -0.70 -10.36
C ASN A 101 1.27 -2.06 -9.68
N CYS A 102 1.12 -3.10 -10.49
CA CYS A 102 1.07 -4.49 -10.06
C CYS A 102 2.32 -5.22 -10.55
N TYR A 103 2.93 -6.03 -9.68
CA TYR A 103 4.22 -6.67 -9.92
C TYR A 103 4.25 -8.10 -9.37
N ARG A 104 5.31 -8.81 -9.77
CA ARG A 104 5.85 -9.98 -9.07
C ARG A 104 7.30 -9.67 -8.71
N VAL A 105 7.79 -10.23 -7.61
CA VAL A 105 9.23 -10.22 -7.32
C VAL A 105 9.91 -11.14 -8.32
N ALA A 106 10.63 -10.54 -9.27
CA ALA A 106 11.27 -11.28 -10.36
C ALA A 106 12.64 -11.84 -9.98
N ARG A 107 13.35 -11.18 -9.05
CA ARG A 107 14.65 -11.60 -8.54
C ARG A 107 14.90 -11.02 -7.15
N VAL A 108 15.52 -11.80 -6.28
CA VAL A 108 16.03 -11.38 -4.97
C VAL A 108 17.52 -11.67 -4.89
N ILE A 109 18.29 -10.72 -4.37
CA ILE A 109 19.73 -10.86 -4.14
C ILE A 109 19.97 -10.48 -2.68
N GLU A 110 20.43 -11.44 -1.87
CA GLU A 110 20.71 -11.25 -0.45
C GLU A 110 22.21 -11.47 -0.20
N ASN A 111 22.78 -10.70 0.70
CA ASN A 111 24.10 -11.00 1.25
C ASN A 111 23.86 -11.89 2.47
N ILE A 112 24.30 -13.16 2.41
CA ILE A 112 24.18 -14.11 3.52
C ILE A 112 25.09 -13.69 4.67
#